data_AF-A0A957ZM47-F1
#
_entry.id   AF-A0A957ZM47-F1
#
_cell.length_a   1.000
_cell.length_b   1.000
_cell.length_c   1.000
_cell.angle_alpha   90.00
_cell.angle_beta   90.00
_cell.angle_gamma   90.00
#
_symmetry.space_group_name_H-M   'P 1'
#
loop_
_entity.id
_entity.type
_entity.pdbx_description
1 polymer ?
#
loop_
_entity_poly.entity_id
_entity_poly.type
_entity_poly.pdbx_seq_one_letter_code
_entity_poly.pdbx_strand_id
1 'polypeptide(L)'
;DLGPRALLHNGTVLLGMGPAPDPTQAPANDRFNENRVGLDHISLSVAGMADLEAAVALLDANGVPHGDILRLDAFGIAVLAFRDPDNIQVELTAPLG
;
A
#
# COMPACT_ATOMS: atom_id res chain seq x y z
N ASP A 1 18.24 12.92 -11.10
CA ASP A 1 17.15 12.45 -11.96
C ASP A 1 16.94 10.97 -11.64
N LEU A 2 15.75 10.60 -11.20
CA LEU A 2 15.43 9.23 -10.74
C LEU A 2 14.65 8.44 -11.79
N GLY A 3 14.41 9.02 -12.97
CA GLY A 3 13.54 8.44 -13.99
C GLY A 3 12.07 8.45 -13.55
N PRO A 4 11.22 7.54 -14.08
CA PRO A 4 9.76 7.53 -13.87
C PRO A 4 9.34 7.02 -12.47
N ARG A 5 10.17 7.22 -11.45
CA ARG A 5 9.92 6.76 -10.08
C ARG A 5 9.13 7.80 -9.29
N ALA A 6 8.10 7.35 -8.58
CA ALA A 6 7.49 8.09 -7.50
C ALA A 6 8.27 7.83 -6.20
N LEU A 7 8.51 8.88 -5.42
CA LEU A 7 9.15 8.77 -4.10
C LEU A 7 8.24 9.34 -3.02
N LEU A 8 8.14 8.62 -1.91
CA LEU A 8 7.57 9.08 -0.66
C LEU A 8 8.65 9.01 0.42
N HIS A 9 8.85 10.07 1.20
CA HIS A 9 9.81 10.05 2.31
C HIS A 9 9.30 10.82 3.53
N ASN A 10 9.66 10.37 4.72
CA ASN A 10 9.40 11.07 5.98
C ASN A 10 10.68 11.48 6.73
N GLY A 11 11.84 11.37 6.05
CA GLY A 11 13.16 11.74 6.59
C GLY A 11 13.93 10.57 7.19
N THR A 12 13.25 9.51 7.63
CA THR A 12 13.88 8.26 8.10
C THR A 12 13.61 7.08 7.19
N VAL A 13 12.48 7.12 6.47
CA VAL A 13 12.07 6.12 5.50
C VAL A 13 11.94 6.78 4.13
N LEU A 14 12.38 6.05 3.10
CA LEU A 14 12.16 6.35 1.69
C LEU A 14 11.46 5.14 1.07
N LEU A 15 10.29 5.37 0.47
CA LEU A 15 9.60 4.42 -0.38
C LEU A 15 9.70 4.90 -1.83
N GLY A 16 10.26 4.07 -2.69
CA GLY A 16 10.34 4.33 -4.12
C GLY A 16 9.48 3.34 -4.88
N MET A 17 8.60 3.84 -5.74
CA MET A 17 7.78 3.05 -6.66
C MET A 17 8.15 3.39 -8.09
N GLY A 18 8.31 2.37 -8.93
CA GLY A 18 8.55 2.57 -10.35
C GLY A 18 8.88 1.26 -11.05
N PRO A 19 9.24 1.32 -12.35
CA PRO A 19 9.53 0.13 -13.13
C PRO A 19 10.67 -0.71 -12.52
N ALA A 20 10.65 -2.00 -12.85
CA ALA A 20 11.72 -2.94 -12.51
C ALA A 20 13.10 -2.35 -12.87
N PRO A 21 14.06 -2.32 -11.92
CA PRO A 21 15.40 -1.79 -12.19
C PRO A 21 16.13 -2.52 -13.32
N ASP A 22 15.92 -3.83 -13.41
CA ASP A 22 16.35 -4.67 -14.54
C ASP A 22 15.11 -5.24 -15.25
N PRO A 23 14.71 -4.67 -16.40
CA PRO A 23 13.54 -5.13 -17.13
C PRO A 23 13.70 -6.54 -17.71
N THR A 24 14.92 -7.08 -17.81
CA THR A 24 15.14 -8.45 -18.29
C THR A 24 14.74 -9.50 -17.26
N GLN A 25 14.63 -9.09 -15.99
CA GLN A 25 14.20 -9.92 -14.86
C GLN A 25 12.74 -9.68 -14.46
N ALA A 26 11.98 -8.94 -15.27
CA ALA A 26 10.55 -8.68 -15.07
C ALA A 26 9.74 -9.37 -16.17
N PRO A 27 9.37 -10.66 -16.00
CA PRO A 27 8.57 -11.37 -16.98
C PRO A 27 7.25 -10.64 -17.25
N ALA A 28 6.76 -10.76 -18.49
CA ALA A 28 5.47 -10.18 -18.84
C ALA A 28 4.36 -10.76 -17.96
N ASN A 29 3.53 -9.89 -17.41
CA ASN A 29 2.43 -10.23 -16.49
C ASN A 29 2.86 -10.93 -15.18
N ASP A 30 4.12 -10.82 -14.78
CA ASP A 30 4.53 -11.28 -13.45
C ASP A 30 3.80 -10.50 -12.36
N ARG A 31 3.63 -11.13 -11.20
CA ARG A 31 3.00 -10.52 -10.02
C ARG A 31 3.71 -10.96 -8.76
N PHE A 32 3.77 -10.04 -7.81
CA PHE A 32 4.21 -10.33 -6.47
C PHE A 32 3.34 -11.44 -5.85
N ASN A 33 3.95 -12.32 -5.07
CA ASN A 33 3.25 -13.36 -4.32
C ASN A 33 3.85 -13.41 -2.91
N GLU A 34 3.08 -12.93 -1.96
CA GLU A 34 3.40 -12.88 -0.52
C GLU A 34 3.75 -14.24 0.09
N ASN A 35 3.35 -15.36 -0.54
CA ASN A 35 3.69 -16.70 -0.07
C ASN A 35 5.11 -17.15 -0.47
N ARG A 36 5.87 -16.32 -1.19
CA ARG A 36 7.28 -16.56 -1.53
C ARG A 36 8.18 -15.81 -0.55
N VAL A 37 9.44 -16.21 -0.44
CA VAL A 37 10.39 -15.51 0.44
C VAL A 37 10.49 -14.03 0.04
N GLY A 38 10.44 -13.14 1.03
CA GLY A 38 10.49 -11.69 0.80
C GLY A 38 9.51 -10.93 1.68
N LEU A 39 8.91 -9.89 1.10
CA LEU A 39 7.89 -9.06 1.72
C LEU A 39 6.59 -9.87 1.91
N ASP A 40 5.72 -9.42 2.82
CA ASP A 40 4.35 -9.92 2.92
C ASP A 40 3.38 -8.80 2.51
N HIS A 41 3.45 -7.68 3.23
CA HIS A 41 2.72 -6.45 2.93
C HIS A 41 3.49 -5.23 3.43
N ILE A 42 3.02 -4.02 3.09
CA ILE A 42 3.43 -2.77 3.75
C ILE A 42 2.23 -2.17 4.46
N SER A 43 2.46 -1.59 5.64
CA SER A 43 1.43 -0.88 6.39
C SER A 43 1.89 0.55 6.67
N LEU A 44 1.07 1.53 6.32
CA LEU A 44 1.36 2.96 6.43
C LEU A 44 0.32 3.62 7.33
N SER A 45 0.77 4.40 8.30
CA SER A 45 -0.15 5.09 9.20
C SER A 45 -0.65 6.42 8.62
N VAL A 46 -1.95 6.67 8.78
CA VAL A 46 -2.61 7.96 8.54
C VAL A 46 -3.07 8.56 9.88
N ALA A 47 -3.51 9.82 9.90
CA ALA A 47 -3.72 10.52 11.16
C ALA A 47 -4.96 10.05 11.90
N GLY A 48 -6.01 9.61 11.19
CA GLY A 48 -7.25 9.18 11.84
C GLY A 48 -8.25 8.51 10.89
N MET A 49 -9.40 8.14 11.44
CA MET A 49 -10.47 7.45 10.72
C MET A 49 -10.95 8.22 9.48
N ALA A 50 -11.02 9.54 9.55
CA ALA A 50 -11.42 10.38 8.42
C ALA A 50 -10.48 10.23 7.21
N ASP A 51 -9.19 9.98 7.43
CA ASP A 51 -8.22 9.73 6.35
C ASP A 51 -8.42 8.35 5.72
N LEU A 52 -8.84 7.34 6.50
CA LEU A 52 -9.21 6.03 5.96
C LEU A 52 -10.47 6.13 5.09
N GLU A 53 -11.48 6.87 5.54
CA GLU A 53 -12.71 7.12 4.78
C GLU A 53 -12.41 7.89 3.48
N ALA A 54 -11.54 8.90 3.55
CA ALA A 54 -11.07 9.62 2.37
C ALA A 54 -10.29 8.71 1.40
N ALA A 55 -9.49 7.77 1.93
CA ALA A 55 -8.78 6.79 1.13
C ALA A 55 -9.74 5.82 0.43
N VAL A 56 -10.79 5.34 1.10
CA VAL A 56 -11.86 4.54 0.47
C VAL A 56 -12.46 5.29 -0.71
N ALA A 57 -12.89 6.54 -0.50
CA ALA A 57 -13.48 7.34 -1.58
C ALA A 57 -12.51 7.56 -2.76
N LEU A 58 -11.21 7.72 -2.47
CA LEU A 58 -10.19 7.85 -3.51
C LEU A 58 -9.99 6.54 -4.29
N LEU A 59 -9.95 5.40 -3.61
CA LEU A 59 -9.78 4.09 -4.25
C LEU A 59 -10.99 3.76 -5.13
N ASP A 60 -12.22 3.99 -4.63
CA ASP A 60 -13.46 3.87 -5.38
C ASP A 60 -13.45 4.74 -6.64
N ALA A 61 -13.10 6.02 -6.51
CA ALA A 61 -13.06 6.96 -7.63
C ALA A 61 -12.09 6.55 -8.74
N ASN A 62 -11.05 5.77 -8.40
CA ASN A 62 -10.06 5.26 -9.35
C ASN A 62 -10.30 3.80 -9.74
N GLY A 63 -11.37 3.17 -9.24
CA GLY A 63 -11.69 1.76 -9.52
C GLY A 63 -10.66 0.77 -8.96
N VAL A 64 -9.97 1.12 -7.87
CA VAL A 64 -9.01 0.23 -7.20
C VAL A 64 -9.77 -0.64 -6.20
N PRO A 65 -9.77 -1.98 -6.34
CA PRO A 65 -10.41 -2.86 -5.36
C PRO A 65 -9.77 -2.72 -3.98
N HIS A 66 -10.61 -2.63 -2.95
CA HIS A 66 -10.18 -2.55 -1.56
C HIS A 66 -11.13 -3.35 -0.67
N GLY A 67 -10.67 -3.68 0.53
CA GLY A 67 -11.51 -4.25 1.58
C GLY A 67 -12.31 -3.16 2.32
N ASP A 68 -13.10 -3.59 3.29
CA ASP A 68 -13.74 -2.68 4.25
C ASP A 68 -12.70 -2.11 5.22
N ILE A 69 -13.04 -1.00 5.87
CA ILE A 69 -12.28 -0.55 7.04
C ILE A 69 -12.60 -1.48 8.21
N LEU A 70 -11.60 -2.23 8.66
CA LEU A 70 -11.70 -3.16 9.77
C LEU A 70 -11.17 -2.52 11.04
N ARG A 71 -11.95 -2.56 12.11
CA ARG A 71 -11.47 -2.19 13.45
C ARG A 71 -10.77 -3.39 14.07
N LEU A 72 -9.55 -3.17 14.53
CA LEU A 72 -8.79 -4.13 15.31
C LEU A 72 -8.63 -3.58 16.73
N ASP A 73 -9.71 -3.66 17.52
CA ASP A 73 -9.78 -3.01 18.85
C ASP A 73 -8.67 -3.48 19.80
N ALA A 74 -8.23 -4.74 19.70
CA ALA A 74 -7.11 -5.29 20.48
C ALA A 74 -5.77 -4.56 20.23
N PHE A 75 -5.62 -3.93 19.07
CA PHE A 75 -4.44 -3.15 18.68
C PHE A 75 -4.70 -1.63 18.70
N GLY A 76 -5.92 -1.20 19.03
CA GLY A 76 -6.27 0.23 19.07
C GLY A 76 -6.20 0.92 17.70
N ILE A 77 -6.32 0.17 16.59
CA ILE A 77 -6.25 0.69 15.22
C ILE A 77 -7.44 0.27 14.35
N ALA A 78 -7.74 1.09 13.35
CA ALA A 78 -8.52 0.70 12.17
C ALA A 78 -7.56 0.46 11.00
N VAL A 79 -7.93 -0.46 10.10
CA VAL A 79 -7.10 -0.89 8.97
C VAL A 79 -7.95 -0.92 7.70
N LEU A 80 -7.42 -0.35 6.61
CA LEU A 80 -7.94 -0.49 5.27
C LEU A 80 -6.91 -1.23 4.42
N ALA A 81 -7.24 -2.41 3.93
CA ALA A 81 -6.37 -3.20 3.07
C ALA A 81 -6.78 -3.09 1.59
N PHE A 82 -5.80 -2.98 0.70
CA PHE A 82 -5.97 -3.00 -0.74
C PHE A 82 -4.70 -3.55 -1.41
N ARG A 83 -4.67 -3.62 -2.74
CA ARG A 83 -3.50 -4.07 -3.49
C ARG A 83 -3.08 -3.08 -4.55
N ASP A 84 -1.78 -3.00 -4.77
CA ASP A 84 -1.25 -2.29 -5.93
C ASP A 84 -1.38 -3.14 -7.22
N PRO A 85 -1.09 -2.56 -8.39
CA PRO A 85 -1.17 -3.29 -9.67
C PRO A 85 -0.26 -4.52 -9.79
N ASP A 86 0.80 -4.59 -8.97
CA ASP A 86 1.79 -5.67 -8.94
C ASP A 86 1.45 -6.76 -7.91
N ASN A 87 0.29 -6.67 -7.25
CA ASN A 87 -0.23 -7.57 -6.22
C ASN A 87 0.41 -7.42 -4.83
N ILE A 88 1.17 -6.36 -4.57
CA ILE A 88 1.66 -6.05 -3.23
C ILE A 88 0.47 -5.61 -2.37
N GLN A 89 0.28 -6.27 -1.22
CA GLN A 89 -0.72 -5.82 -0.25
C GLN A 89 -0.25 -4.55 0.45
N VAL A 90 -1.12 -3.56 0.46
CA VAL A 90 -0.93 -2.28 1.15
C VAL A 90 -2.02 -2.12 2.18
N GLU A 91 -1.64 -1.70 3.37
CA GLU A 91 -2.56 -1.32 4.44
C GLU A 91 -2.39 0.16 4.79
N LEU A 92 -3.52 0.85 4.97
CA LEU A 92 -3.56 2.11 5.71
C LEU A 92 -4.09 1.84 7.11
N THR A 93 -3.41 2.37 8.12
CA THR A 93 -3.78 2.22 9.52
C THR A 93 -4.04 3.56 10.18
N ALA A 94 -5.05 3.63 11.04
CA ALA A 94 -5.35 4.82 11.83
C ALA A 94 -5.59 4.45 13.30
N PRO A 95 -5.20 5.29 14.27
CA PRO A 95 -5.58 5.09 15.66
C PRO A 95 -7.10 5.21 15.84
N LEU A 96 -7.66 4.48 16.80
CA LEU A 96 -9.10 4.51 17.11
C LEU A 96 -9.50 5.66 18.05
N GLY A 97 -8.54 6.41 18.59
CA GLY A 97 -8.74 7.50 19.55
C GLY A 97 -7.70 8.60 19.42
#